data_AF-A0A0F9B4Z1-F1
#
_entry.id   AF-A0A0F9B4Z1-F1
#
_cell.length_a   1.000
_cell.length_b   1.000
_cell.length_c   1.000
_cell.angle_alpha   90.00
_cell.angle_beta   90.00
_cell.angle_gamma   90.00
#
_symmetry.space_group_name_H-M   'P 1'
#
loop_
_entity.id
_entity.type
_entity.pdbx_description
1 polymer ?
#
loop_
_entity_poly.entity_id
_entity_poly.type
_entity_poly.pdbx_seq_one_letter_code
_entity_poly.pdbx_strand_id
1 'polypeptide(L)'
;CRPTAAIFILACFLYLYLTDVRALIKTAAGSFAGLVLFMVFSQYTYGMILPPYYFTKMGGGITLTTFYGVLLSPSRGLLIFSPFIILVFIYSFALRKQLKGYNIFWLALSWPILHIALVSNTSFWWGGSCYGSRLLTDSLPAYIMIAFLTVRVMNEKGMDLRKHLAVFLAVGALAIWINTYQGLFNKWTAHWNGNPHVNEERVLDWRYPQFLADGEQIRSRVLEHLGKDKYEVYIDDQRKSLIIIPNVSNKN
;
A
#
# COMPACT_ATOMS: atom_id res chain seq x y z
N CYS A 1 -6.16 -14.70 6.33
CA CYS A 1 -6.07 -13.86 5.11
C CYS A 1 -6.54 -12.44 5.40
N ARG A 2 -6.25 -11.45 4.56
CA ARG A 2 -6.92 -10.14 4.67
C ARG A 2 -8.27 -10.20 3.95
N PRO A 3 -9.30 -9.46 4.39
CA PRO A 3 -10.59 -9.40 3.68
C PRO A 3 -10.43 -8.95 2.21
N THR A 4 -9.45 -8.09 1.96
CA THR A 4 -9.07 -7.59 0.63
C THR A 4 -8.66 -8.68 -0.36
N ALA A 5 -8.19 -9.84 0.10
CA ALA A 5 -7.87 -10.97 -0.76
C ALA A 5 -9.10 -11.55 -1.49
N ALA A 6 -10.32 -11.30 -0.97
CA ALA A 6 -11.55 -11.70 -1.63
C ALA A 6 -11.70 -11.05 -3.02
N ILE A 7 -11.12 -9.87 -3.25
CA ILE A 7 -11.14 -9.20 -4.56
C ILE A 7 -10.39 -10.02 -5.61
N PHE A 8 -9.22 -10.53 -5.25
CA PHE A 8 -8.44 -11.39 -6.13
C PHE A 8 -9.21 -12.66 -6.46
N ILE A 9 -9.78 -13.30 -5.43
CA ILE A 9 -10.59 -14.52 -5.60
C ILE A 9 -11.75 -14.23 -6.55
N LEU A 10 -12.48 -13.14 -6.35
CA LEU A 10 -13.59 -12.75 -7.23
C LEU A 10 -13.13 -12.54 -8.68
N ALA A 11 -12.03 -11.82 -8.88
CA ALA A 11 -11.47 -11.56 -10.21
C ALA A 11 -11.05 -12.87 -10.90
N CYS A 12 -10.39 -13.78 -10.17
CA CYS A 12 -10.02 -15.11 -10.66
C CYS A 12 -11.24 -15.97 -11.01
N PHE A 13 -12.27 -15.99 -10.15
CA PHE A 13 -13.47 -16.77 -10.40
C PHE A 13 -14.24 -16.23 -11.61
N LEU A 14 -14.33 -14.90 -11.75
CA LEU A 14 -14.92 -14.26 -12.94
C LEU A 14 -14.13 -14.62 -14.20
N TYR A 15 -12.80 -14.57 -14.14
CA TYR A 15 -11.96 -14.96 -15.26
C TYR A 15 -12.16 -16.44 -15.65
N LEU A 16 -12.17 -17.35 -14.68
CA LEU A 16 -12.40 -18.78 -14.92
C LEU A 16 -13.81 -19.06 -15.43
N TYR A 17 -14.82 -18.36 -14.92
CA TYR A 17 -16.19 -18.45 -15.42
C TYR A 17 -16.28 -18.09 -16.91
N LEU A 18 -15.52 -17.08 -17.34
CA LEU A 18 -15.49 -16.64 -18.74
C LEU A 18 -14.58 -17.48 -19.66
N THR A 19 -13.68 -18.30 -19.10
CA THR A 19 -12.64 -19.01 -19.89
C THR A 19 -12.70 -20.53 -19.77
N ASP A 20 -12.90 -21.08 -18.57
CA ASP A 20 -12.92 -22.51 -18.30
C ASP A 20 -13.75 -22.85 -17.04
N VAL A 21 -15.00 -23.25 -17.26
CA VAL A 21 -15.95 -23.65 -16.19
C VAL A 21 -15.50 -24.92 -15.45
N ARG A 22 -14.75 -25.83 -16.10
CA ARG A 22 -14.27 -27.04 -15.42
C ARG A 22 -13.16 -26.69 -14.43
N ALA A 23 -12.26 -25.80 -14.82
CA ALA A 23 -11.26 -25.25 -13.92
C ALA A 23 -11.90 -24.45 -12.78
N LEU A 24 -12.99 -23.71 -13.05
CA LEU A 24 -13.78 -23.02 -12.04
C LEU A 24 -14.27 -23.97 -10.95
N ILE A 25 -14.89 -25.10 -11.30
CA ILE A 25 -15.44 -26.06 -10.32
C ILE A 25 -14.32 -26.62 -9.42
N LYS A 26 -13.19 -27.02 -10.01
CA LYS A 26 -12.04 -27.53 -9.24
C LYS A 26 -11.48 -26.46 -8.29
N THR A 27 -11.36 -25.22 -8.79
CA THR A 27 -10.87 -24.08 -8.02
C THR A 27 -11.85 -23.71 -6.90
N ALA A 28 -13.15 -23.78 -7.16
CA ALA A 28 -14.21 -23.53 -6.19
C ALA A 28 -14.19 -24.57 -5.07
N ALA A 29 -14.08 -25.86 -5.41
CA ALA A 29 -13.98 -26.93 -4.42
C ALA A 29 -12.74 -26.77 -3.52
N GLY A 30 -11.57 -26.48 -4.10
CA GLY A 30 -10.35 -26.23 -3.34
C GLY A 30 -10.43 -24.98 -2.46
N SER A 31 -10.97 -23.88 -3.00
CA SER A 31 -11.16 -22.64 -2.24
C SER A 31 -12.15 -22.81 -1.09
N PHE A 32 -13.21 -23.58 -1.30
CA PHE A 32 -14.20 -23.90 -0.27
C PHE A 32 -13.58 -24.72 0.87
N ALA A 33 -12.80 -25.76 0.54
CA ALA A 33 -12.08 -26.53 1.54
C ALA A 33 -11.13 -25.66 2.36
N GLY A 34 -10.37 -24.77 1.71
CA GLY A 34 -9.51 -23.80 2.39
C GLY A 34 -10.28 -22.82 3.27
N LEU A 35 -11.45 -22.35 2.82
CA LEU A 35 -12.32 -21.48 3.61
C LEU A 35 -12.84 -22.17 4.87
N VAL A 36 -13.29 -23.42 4.76
CA VAL A 36 -13.76 -24.21 5.91
C VAL A 36 -12.63 -24.40 6.93
N LEU A 37 -11.43 -24.78 6.46
CA LEU A 37 -10.25 -24.91 7.34
C LEU A 37 -9.93 -23.59 8.06
N PHE A 38 -10.00 -22.46 7.34
CA PHE A 38 -9.81 -21.14 7.93
C PHE A 38 -10.87 -20.80 8.97
N MET A 39 -12.14 -21.09 8.71
CA MET A 39 -13.24 -20.86 9.66
C MET A 39 -13.10 -21.71 10.92
N VAL A 40 -12.72 -22.98 10.78
CA VAL A 40 -12.46 -23.88 11.92
C VAL A 40 -11.29 -23.36 12.76
N PHE A 41 -10.19 -22.96 12.10
CA PHE A 41 -9.04 -22.36 12.77
C PHE A 41 -9.41 -21.06 13.50
N SER A 42 -10.21 -20.20 12.86
CA SER A 42 -10.70 -18.96 13.45
C SER A 42 -11.57 -19.21 14.68
N GLN A 43 -12.49 -20.18 14.60
CA GLN A 43 -13.35 -20.55 15.71
C GLN A 43 -12.53 -21.09 16.89
N TYR A 44 -11.56 -21.96 16.62
CA TYR A 44 -10.67 -22.52 17.64
C TYR A 44 -9.84 -21.43 18.35
N THR A 45 -9.35 -20.44 17.61
CA THR A 45 -8.42 -19.43 18.14
C THR A 45 -9.13 -18.22 18.74
N TYR A 46 -10.19 -17.73 18.11
CA TYR A 46 -10.86 -16.48 18.45
C TYR A 46 -12.28 -16.66 19.00
N GLY A 47 -12.81 -17.89 19.03
CA GLY A 47 -14.20 -18.16 19.41
C GLY A 47 -15.24 -17.65 18.39
N MET A 48 -14.80 -17.21 17.21
CA MET A 48 -15.62 -16.62 16.17
C MET A 48 -15.30 -17.21 14.79
N ILE A 49 -16.32 -17.39 13.95
CA ILE A 49 -16.19 -17.91 12.58
C ILE A 49 -15.26 -17.04 11.73
N LEU A 50 -15.33 -15.72 11.91
CA LEU A 50 -14.45 -14.75 11.27
C LEU A 50 -13.68 -13.97 12.35
N PRO A 51 -12.38 -13.72 12.13
CA PRO A 51 -11.60 -12.91 13.06
C PRO A 51 -12.17 -11.48 13.18
N PRO A 52 -12.09 -10.85 14.36
CA PRO A 52 -12.71 -9.54 14.60
C PRO A 52 -12.17 -8.43 13.68
N TYR A 53 -10.93 -8.55 13.18
CA TYR A 53 -10.36 -7.59 12.24
C TYR A 53 -11.01 -7.59 10.84
N TYR A 54 -11.87 -8.57 10.52
CA TYR A 54 -12.63 -8.58 9.28
C TYR A 54 -13.80 -7.60 9.28
N PHE A 55 -14.27 -7.16 10.45
CA PHE A 55 -15.46 -6.30 10.58
C PHE A 55 -15.14 -4.80 10.44
N THR A 56 -14.12 -4.45 9.65
CA THR A 56 -13.81 -3.04 9.35
C THR A 56 -15.00 -2.37 8.68
N LYS A 57 -15.40 -1.20 9.17
CA LYS A 57 -16.54 -0.45 8.61
C LYS A 57 -16.25 -0.01 7.17
N MET A 58 -17.04 -0.53 6.24
CA MET A 58 -17.16 0.02 4.89
C MET A 58 -18.06 1.26 4.91
N GLY A 59 -18.00 2.07 3.86
CA GLY A 59 -18.88 3.24 3.71
C GLY A 59 -18.24 4.56 4.13
N GLY A 60 -16.91 4.68 4.01
CA GLY A 60 -16.23 5.97 4.14
C GLY A 60 -16.52 6.93 2.97
N GLY A 61 -17.05 6.40 1.86
CA GLY A 61 -17.32 7.15 0.64
C GLY A 61 -16.07 7.27 -0.22
N ILE A 62 -16.23 7.04 -1.52
CA ILE A 62 -15.14 7.22 -2.48
C ILE A 62 -15.06 8.72 -2.80
N THR A 63 -14.01 9.37 -2.33
CA THR A 63 -13.75 10.80 -2.59
C THR A 63 -12.44 10.99 -3.34
N LEU A 64 -12.24 12.17 -3.93
CA LEU A 64 -10.95 12.52 -4.53
C LEU A 64 -9.83 12.45 -3.49
N THR A 65 -10.11 12.83 -2.24
CA THR A 65 -9.18 12.77 -1.11
C THR A 65 -8.74 11.35 -0.80
N THR A 66 -9.67 10.38 -0.76
CA THR A 66 -9.30 8.97 -0.51
C THR A 66 -8.47 8.39 -1.65
N PHE A 67 -8.81 8.70 -2.91
CA PHE A 67 -8.03 8.27 -4.06
C PHE A 67 -6.62 8.86 -4.06
N TYR A 68 -6.52 10.17 -3.85
CA TYR A 68 -5.25 10.85 -3.71
C TYR A 68 -4.45 10.28 -2.54
N GLY A 69 -5.12 10.05 -1.41
CA GLY A 69 -4.62 9.42 -0.21
C GLY A 69 -3.91 8.10 -0.48
N VAL A 70 -4.56 7.19 -1.19
CA VAL A 70 -4.02 5.84 -1.42
C VAL A 70 -3.02 5.78 -2.58
N LEU A 71 -3.08 6.70 -3.55
CA LEU A 71 -2.21 6.67 -4.74
C LEU A 71 -0.98 7.57 -4.63
N LEU A 72 -1.14 8.79 -4.12
CA LEU A 72 -0.16 9.86 -4.26
C LEU A 72 0.25 10.52 -2.93
N SER A 73 -0.40 10.20 -1.81
CA SER A 73 -0.06 10.83 -0.55
C SER A 73 1.38 10.55 -0.10
N PRO A 74 1.99 11.48 0.66
CA PRO A 74 3.37 11.35 1.13
C PRO A 74 3.58 10.22 2.13
N SER A 75 2.51 9.62 2.64
CA SER A 75 2.61 8.60 3.70
C SER A 75 1.99 7.26 3.33
N ARG A 76 1.05 7.23 2.37
CA ARG A 76 0.31 6.02 1.98
C ARG A 76 0.26 5.81 0.47
N GLY A 77 0.75 6.76 -0.33
CA GLY A 77 0.63 6.74 -1.79
C GLY A 77 1.39 5.58 -2.44
N LEU A 78 0.68 4.69 -3.12
CA LEU A 78 1.29 3.56 -3.85
C LEU A 78 2.37 4.02 -4.83
N LEU A 79 2.16 5.11 -5.56
CA LEU A 79 3.11 5.59 -6.57
C LEU A 79 4.32 6.29 -5.95
N ILE A 80 4.21 6.76 -4.70
CA ILE A 80 5.33 7.34 -3.95
C ILE A 80 6.22 6.22 -3.40
N PHE A 81 5.62 5.19 -2.81
CA PHE A 81 6.34 4.08 -2.18
C PHE A 81 6.78 3.01 -3.19
N SER A 82 6.15 2.94 -4.36
CA SER A 82 6.46 1.99 -5.43
C SER A 82 6.45 2.69 -6.80
N PRO A 83 7.39 3.63 -7.05
CA PRO A 83 7.41 4.46 -8.26
C PRO A 83 7.58 3.65 -9.55
N PHE A 84 8.10 2.42 -9.48
CA PHE A 84 8.22 1.54 -10.65
C PHE A 84 6.86 1.22 -11.28
N ILE A 85 5.76 1.30 -10.51
CA ILE A 85 4.40 1.10 -11.02
C ILE A 85 4.02 2.17 -12.06
N ILE A 86 4.58 3.38 -11.97
CA ILE A 86 4.39 4.42 -12.99
C ILE A 86 4.92 3.93 -14.34
N LEU A 87 6.09 3.29 -14.36
CA LEU A 87 6.67 2.73 -15.58
C LEU A 87 5.80 1.60 -16.15
N VAL A 88 5.26 0.74 -15.28
CA VAL A 88 4.31 -0.32 -15.69
C VAL A 88 3.11 0.28 -16.40
N PHE A 89 2.52 1.35 -15.88
CA PHE A 89 1.40 2.04 -16.54
C PHE A 89 1.79 2.75 -17.83
N ILE A 90 2.91 3.47 -17.86
CA ILE A 90 3.39 4.17 -19.07
C ILE A 90 3.59 3.17 -20.21
N TYR A 91 4.34 2.10 -19.97
CA TYR A 91 4.66 1.12 -21.01
C TYR A 91 3.44 0.30 -21.42
N SER A 92 2.60 -0.13 -20.47
CA SER A 92 1.36 -0.85 -20.80
C SER A 92 0.35 0.03 -21.57
N PHE A 93 0.27 1.32 -21.27
CA PHE A 93 -0.57 2.26 -22.02
C PHE A 93 -0.05 2.48 -23.46
N ALA A 94 1.27 2.59 -23.63
CA ALA A 94 1.91 2.71 -24.95
C ALA A 94 1.66 1.45 -25.80
N LEU A 95 1.64 0.28 -25.18
CA LEU A 95 1.46 -1.02 -25.84
C LEU A 95 0.04 -1.58 -25.71
N ARG A 96 -0.94 -0.74 -25.35
CA ARG A 96 -2.31 -1.18 -25.04
C ARG A 96 -2.97 -1.96 -26.18
N LYS A 97 -2.70 -1.62 -27.44
CA LYS A 97 -3.29 -2.30 -28.59
C LYS A 97 -2.88 -3.77 -28.66
N GLN A 98 -1.63 -4.06 -28.31
CA GLN A 98 -1.07 -5.42 -28.30
C GLN A 98 -1.49 -6.18 -27.05
N LEU A 99 -1.50 -5.51 -25.89
CA LEU A 99 -1.85 -6.13 -24.61
C LEU A 99 -3.32 -6.56 -24.54
N LYS A 100 -4.23 -5.88 -25.28
CA LYS A 100 -5.65 -6.26 -25.37
C LYS A 100 -5.90 -7.68 -25.87
N GLY A 101 -4.95 -8.29 -26.61
CA GLY A 101 -5.06 -9.66 -27.09
C GLY A 101 -4.86 -10.73 -26.00
N TYR A 102 -4.37 -10.34 -24.82
CA TYR A 102 -4.10 -11.25 -23.72
C TYR A 102 -5.25 -11.21 -22.70
N ASN A 103 -6.06 -12.27 -22.59
CA ASN A 103 -7.16 -12.31 -21.60
C ASN A 103 -6.66 -12.10 -20.16
N ILE A 104 -5.46 -12.59 -19.86
CA ILE A 104 -4.80 -12.42 -18.55
C ILE A 104 -4.48 -10.95 -18.23
N PHE A 105 -4.31 -10.08 -19.24
CA PHE A 105 -4.12 -8.64 -19.04
C PHE A 105 -5.34 -8.00 -18.38
N TRP A 106 -6.55 -8.40 -18.77
CA TRP A 106 -7.79 -7.87 -18.19
C TRP A 106 -8.00 -8.33 -16.75
N LEU A 107 -7.62 -9.58 -16.43
CA LEU A 107 -7.58 -10.05 -15.04
C LEU A 107 -6.57 -9.22 -14.23
N ALA A 108 -5.36 -9.04 -14.75
CA ALA A 108 -4.30 -8.25 -14.10
C ALA A 108 -4.71 -6.78 -13.91
N LEU A 109 -5.49 -6.21 -14.83
CA LEU A 109 -5.91 -4.82 -14.77
C LEU A 109 -7.10 -4.61 -13.83
N SER A 110 -8.08 -5.53 -13.84
CA SER A 110 -9.29 -5.40 -13.02
C SER A 110 -9.01 -5.50 -11.52
N TRP A 111 -8.10 -6.38 -11.09
CA TRP A 111 -7.77 -6.56 -9.68
C TRP A 111 -7.30 -5.26 -8.99
N PRO A 112 -6.24 -4.56 -9.44
CA PRO A 112 -5.78 -3.34 -8.78
C PRO A 112 -6.84 -2.23 -8.81
N ILE A 113 -7.65 -2.13 -9.87
CA ILE A 113 -8.73 -1.15 -9.96
C ILE A 113 -9.78 -1.40 -8.88
N LEU A 114 -10.27 -2.64 -8.78
CA LEU A 114 -11.25 -3.04 -7.75
C LEU A 114 -10.67 -2.89 -6.35
N HIS A 115 -9.37 -3.16 -6.18
CA HIS A 115 -8.69 -3.05 -4.90
C HIS A 115 -8.54 -1.61 -4.44
N ILE A 116 -8.15 -0.70 -5.33
CA ILE A 116 -8.09 0.75 -5.04
C ILE A 116 -9.49 1.28 -4.70
N ALA A 117 -10.53 0.87 -5.43
CA ALA A 117 -11.90 1.26 -5.16
C ALA A 117 -12.38 0.78 -3.78
N LEU A 118 -12.08 -0.48 -3.42
CA LEU A 118 -12.44 -1.04 -2.12
C LEU A 118 -11.73 -0.26 -1.00
N VAL A 119 -10.40 -0.11 -1.07
CA VAL A 119 -9.61 0.56 -0.03
C VAL A 119 -10.06 2.02 0.13
N SER A 120 -10.29 2.72 -0.97
CA SER A 120 -10.81 4.10 -0.97
C SER A 120 -12.20 4.23 -0.32
N ASN A 121 -13.02 3.18 -0.35
CA ASN A 121 -14.36 3.18 0.25
C ASN A 121 -14.38 2.77 1.75
N THR A 122 -13.24 2.42 2.34
CA THR A 122 -13.17 2.06 3.76
C THR A 122 -13.05 3.30 4.63
N SER A 123 -13.68 3.31 5.81
CA SER A 123 -13.50 4.42 6.78
C SER A 123 -12.08 4.51 7.35
N PHE A 124 -11.23 3.52 7.08
CA PHE A 124 -9.84 3.42 7.53
C PHE A 124 -8.86 3.37 6.34
N TRP A 125 -9.20 4.04 5.23
CA TRP A 125 -8.40 4.09 4.00
C TRP A 125 -6.95 4.55 4.24
N TRP A 126 -6.71 5.35 5.29
CA TRP A 126 -5.40 5.86 5.68
C TRP A 126 -4.52 4.85 6.42
N GLY A 127 -5.05 3.66 6.73
CA GLY A 127 -4.27 2.48 7.13
C GLY A 127 -3.70 2.47 8.55
N GLY A 128 -4.08 3.41 9.41
CA GLY A 128 -3.60 3.43 10.79
C GLY A 128 -2.10 3.72 10.90
N SER A 129 -1.47 3.16 11.93
CA SER A 129 -0.02 3.24 12.20
C SER A 129 0.84 2.35 11.29
N CYS A 130 0.41 2.08 10.07
CA CYS A 130 1.22 1.33 9.11
C CYS A 130 2.34 2.18 8.50
N TYR A 131 3.26 1.52 7.80
CA TYR A 131 4.22 2.16 6.91
C TYR A 131 3.74 2.04 5.46
N GLY A 132 3.75 3.15 4.72
CA GLY A 132 3.52 3.19 3.29
C GLY A 132 2.17 2.68 2.81
N SER A 133 2.13 2.21 1.56
CA SER A 133 0.92 1.78 0.84
C SER A 133 0.44 0.37 1.23
N ARG A 134 0.59 -0.03 2.50
CA ARG A 134 0.29 -1.38 3.02
C ARG A 134 -1.07 -1.94 2.62
N LEU A 135 -2.09 -1.09 2.46
CA LEU A 135 -3.42 -1.53 2.05
C LEU A 135 -3.50 -1.93 0.57
N LEU A 136 -2.62 -1.40 -0.27
CA LEU A 136 -2.52 -1.70 -1.70
C LEU A 136 -1.42 -2.71 -2.04
N THR A 137 -0.61 -3.16 -1.08
CA THR A 137 0.46 -4.15 -1.35
C THR A 137 -0.09 -5.48 -1.86
N ASP A 138 -1.33 -5.81 -1.50
CA ASP A 138 -1.98 -7.05 -1.91
C ASP A 138 -2.21 -7.11 -3.43
N SER A 139 -2.27 -5.96 -4.13
CA SER A 139 -2.42 -5.91 -5.59
C SER A 139 -1.08 -5.86 -6.34
N LEU A 140 0.07 -5.90 -5.64
CA LEU A 140 1.41 -5.92 -6.26
C LEU A 140 1.60 -7.02 -7.32
N PRO A 141 1.14 -8.27 -7.09
CA PRO A 141 1.26 -9.33 -8.10
C PRO A 141 0.62 -8.98 -9.43
N ALA A 142 -0.47 -8.20 -9.42
CA ALA A 142 -1.14 -7.76 -10.62
C ALA A 142 -0.28 -6.81 -11.46
N TYR A 143 0.37 -5.83 -10.83
CA TYR A 143 1.29 -4.91 -11.53
C TYR A 143 2.50 -5.66 -12.10
N ILE A 144 3.04 -6.64 -11.37
CA ILE A 144 4.12 -7.50 -11.83
C ILE A 144 3.68 -8.31 -13.05
N MET A 145 2.47 -8.86 -13.04
CA MET A 145 1.92 -9.59 -14.19
C MET A 145 1.77 -8.69 -15.42
N ILE A 146 1.26 -7.47 -15.26
CA ILE A 146 1.21 -6.47 -16.33
C ILE A 146 2.62 -6.14 -16.84
N ALA A 147 3.60 -5.98 -15.95
CA ALA A 147 4.99 -5.71 -16.32
C ALA A 147 5.58 -6.83 -17.18
N PHE A 148 5.37 -8.11 -16.81
CA PHE A 148 5.83 -9.25 -17.60
C PHE A 148 5.19 -9.31 -18.99
N LEU A 149 3.87 -9.10 -19.08
CA LEU A 149 3.18 -9.05 -20.38
C LEU A 149 3.72 -7.90 -21.24
N THR A 150 4.00 -6.75 -20.62
CA THR A 150 4.54 -5.58 -21.30
C THR A 150 5.94 -5.86 -21.83
N VAL A 151 6.83 -6.43 -21.02
CA VAL A 151 8.19 -6.83 -21.44
C VAL A 151 8.15 -7.84 -22.58
N ARG A 152 7.24 -8.81 -22.52
CA ARG A 152 7.04 -9.78 -23.60
C ARG A 152 6.70 -9.07 -24.92
N VAL A 153 5.72 -8.17 -24.92
CA VAL A 153 5.32 -7.41 -26.11
C VAL A 153 6.44 -6.49 -26.61
N MET A 154 7.22 -5.89 -25.70
CA MET A 154 8.39 -5.07 -26.07
C MET A 154 9.43 -5.90 -26.82
N ASN A 155 9.70 -7.11 -26.34
CA ASN A 155 10.62 -8.06 -26.97
C ASN A 155 10.11 -8.51 -28.34
N GLU A 156 8.82 -8.85 -28.47
CA GLU A 156 8.16 -9.21 -29.74
C GLU A 156 8.26 -8.09 -30.79
N LYS A 157 8.31 -6.82 -30.35
CA LYS A 157 8.50 -5.65 -31.21
C LYS A 157 9.96 -5.29 -31.51
N GLY A 158 10.92 -6.04 -30.97
CA GLY A 158 12.35 -5.74 -31.13
C GLY A 158 12.80 -4.46 -30.42
N MET A 159 12.12 -4.04 -29.35
CA MET A 159 12.54 -2.88 -28.55
C MET A 159 13.81 -3.19 -27.75
N ASP A 160 14.64 -2.17 -27.50
CA ASP A 160 15.87 -2.29 -26.71
C ASP A 160 15.54 -2.46 -25.22
N LEU A 161 15.33 -3.71 -24.81
CA LEU A 161 14.92 -4.05 -23.45
C LEU A 161 15.96 -3.64 -22.39
N ARG A 162 17.25 -3.55 -22.73
CA ARG A 162 18.31 -3.20 -21.77
C ARG A 162 18.12 -1.81 -21.19
N LYS A 163 17.80 -0.83 -22.04
CA LYS A 163 17.52 0.55 -21.60
C LYS A 163 16.31 0.61 -20.68
N HIS A 164 15.23 -0.08 -21.05
CA HIS A 164 14.00 -0.09 -20.27
C HIS A 164 14.14 -0.81 -18.94
N LEU A 165 14.87 -1.93 -18.91
CA LEU A 165 15.22 -2.63 -17.68
C LEU A 165 16.13 -1.79 -16.79
N ALA A 166 17.11 -1.08 -17.35
CA ALA A 166 17.97 -0.20 -16.56
C ALA A 166 17.16 0.90 -15.86
N VAL A 167 16.23 1.54 -16.57
CA VAL A 167 15.30 2.52 -15.98
C VAL A 167 14.41 1.88 -14.91
N PHE A 168 13.83 0.71 -15.21
CA PHE A 168 13.00 -0.02 -14.24
C PHE A 168 13.76 -0.40 -12.97
N LEU A 169 15.00 -0.88 -13.10
CA LEU A 169 15.86 -1.24 -11.99
C LEU A 169 16.30 -0.01 -11.19
N ALA A 170 16.60 1.11 -11.84
CA ALA A 170 16.95 2.36 -11.16
C ALA A 170 15.79 2.87 -10.30
N VAL A 171 14.57 2.90 -10.85
CA VAL A 171 13.36 3.29 -10.11
C VAL A 171 12.99 2.23 -9.06
N GLY A 172 13.23 0.95 -9.35
CA GLY A 172 13.07 -0.16 -8.42
C GLY A 172 14.02 -0.05 -7.22
N ALA A 173 15.27 0.39 -7.43
CA ALA A 173 16.23 0.62 -6.36
C ALA A 173 15.76 1.73 -5.40
N LEU A 174 15.15 2.79 -5.93
CA LEU A 174 14.49 3.81 -5.10
C LEU A 174 13.34 3.21 -4.28
N ALA A 175 12.49 2.39 -4.89
CA ALA A 175 11.41 1.70 -4.18
C ALA A 175 11.95 0.77 -3.08
N ILE A 176 13.05 0.05 -3.34
CA ILE A 176 13.73 -0.82 -2.37
C ILE A 176 14.26 0.02 -1.21
N TRP A 177 14.90 1.16 -1.49
CA TRP A 177 15.39 2.05 -0.45
C TRP A 177 14.25 2.57 0.44
N ILE A 178 13.15 3.04 -0.16
CA ILE A 178 11.96 3.49 0.58
C ILE A 178 11.41 2.35 1.45
N ASN A 179 11.13 1.19 0.90
CA ASN A 179 10.46 0.13 1.68
C ASN A 179 11.39 -0.58 2.67
N THR A 180 12.69 -0.64 2.39
CA THR A 180 13.66 -1.41 3.19
C THR A 180 14.43 -0.50 4.13
N TYR A 181 15.16 0.49 3.60
CA TYR A 181 15.97 1.35 4.46
C TYR A 181 15.08 2.23 5.35
N GLN A 182 14.09 2.90 4.75
CA GLN A 182 13.15 3.73 5.51
C GLN A 182 12.09 2.87 6.21
N GLY A 183 11.44 1.94 5.51
CA GLY A 183 10.36 1.16 6.11
C GLY A 183 10.76 0.16 7.18
N LEU A 184 11.86 -0.58 6.99
CA LEU A 184 12.26 -1.68 7.88
C LEU A 184 13.28 -1.24 8.94
N PHE A 185 14.30 -0.48 8.54
CA PHE A 185 15.44 -0.17 9.42
C PHE A 185 15.32 1.16 10.16
N ASN A 186 14.51 2.10 9.67
CA ASN A 186 14.39 3.41 10.29
C ASN A 186 13.29 3.44 11.37
N LYS A 187 13.72 3.45 12.65
CA LYS A 187 12.84 3.55 13.82
C LYS A 187 12.01 4.83 13.88
N TRP A 188 12.46 5.90 13.23
CA TRP A 188 11.73 7.16 13.19
C TRP A 188 10.37 7.03 12.51
N THR A 189 10.19 6.08 11.58
CA THR A 189 8.89 5.81 10.96
C THR A 189 7.82 5.34 11.96
N ALA A 190 8.22 4.62 13.01
CA ALA A 190 7.31 4.25 14.10
C ALA A 190 6.94 5.48 14.95
N HIS A 191 7.91 6.34 15.25
CA HIS A 191 7.67 7.61 15.93
C HIS A 191 6.76 8.55 15.11
N TRP A 192 6.92 8.58 13.79
CA TRP A 192 6.06 9.34 12.87
C TRP A 192 4.58 8.93 12.98
N ASN A 193 4.31 7.65 13.24
CA ASN A 193 2.95 7.14 13.47
C ASN A 193 2.42 7.44 14.88
N GLY A 194 3.29 7.59 15.87
CA GLY A 194 2.92 7.73 17.28
C GLY A 194 2.88 9.17 17.82
N ASN A 195 3.74 10.06 17.30
CA ASN A 195 4.05 11.33 17.95
C ASN A 195 3.97 12.52 16.98
N PRO A 196 2.87 13.29 17.01
CA PRO A 196 1.55 12.90 17.51
C PRO A 196 0.91 11.79 16.66
N HIS A 197 -0.08 11.08 17.22
CA HIS A 197 -0.68 9.90 16.59
C HIS A 197 -1.20 10.19 15.18
N VAL A 198 -0.91 9.32 14.22
CA VAL A 198 -1.32 9.51 12.82
C VAL A 198 -2.84 9.58 12.67
N ASN A 199 -3.31 10.44 11.78
CA ASN A 199 -4.70 10.60 11.37
C ASN A 199 -4.79 10.87 9.86
N GLU A 200 -6.00 11.06 9.35
CA GLU A 200 -6.28 11.29 7.92
C GLU A 200 -5.58 12.52 7.34
N GLU A 201 -5.55 13.63 8.07
CA GLU A 201 -4.91 14.87 7.59
C GLU A 201 -3.39 14.71 7.52
N ARG A 202 -2.79 14.05 8.53
CA ARG A 202 -1.35 13.86 8.62
C ARG A 202 -0.80 12.93 7.54
N VAL A 203 -1.57 11.95 7.08
CA VAL A 203 -1.11 11.10 5.97
C VAL A 203 -1.00 11.88 4.66
N LEU A 204 -1.71 13.00 4.54
CA LEU A 204 -1.70 13.89 3.37
C LEU A 204 -0.66 15.01 3.46
N ASP A 205 -0.05 15.23 4.63
CA ASP A 205 0.84 16.37 4.86
C ASP A 205 2.25 16.15 4.25
N TRP A 206 2.56 16.93 3.22
CA TRP A 206 3.86 16.90 2.53
C TRP A 206 4.99 17.59 3.27
N ARG A 207 4.70 18.33 4.35
CA ARG A 207 5.75 18.93 5.21
C ARG A 207 6.52 17.86 5.98
N TYR A 208 5.85 16.75 6.28
CA TYR A 208 6.39 15.65 7.09
C TYR A 208 6.14 14.29 6.43
N PRO A 209 6.73 14.00 5.25
CA PRO A 209 6.49 12.75 4.54
C PRO A 209 7.09 11.55 5.25
N GLN A 210 6.30 10.48 5.41
CA GLN A 210 6.73 9.29 6.16
C GLN A 210 7.95 8.59 5.52
N PHE A 211 8.09 8.62 4.19
CA PHE A 211 9.24 8.01 3.51
C PHE A 211 10.56 8.78 3.69
N LEU A 212 10.53 9.99 4.28
CA LEU A 212 11.71 10.75 4.68
C LEU A 212 11.73 11.00 6.19
N ALA A 213 11.07 10.16 6.98
CA ALA A 213 11.00 10.36 8.42
C ALA A 213 12.40 10.37 9.05
N ASP A 214 12.72 11.39 9.81
CA ASP A 214 13.95 11.47 10.60
C ASP A 214 13.67 12.15 11.95
N GLY A 215 14.67 12.18 12.82
CA GLY A 215 14.54 12.74 14.17
C GLY A 215 14.16 14.22 14.16
N GLU A 216 14.75 15.03 13.28
CA GLU A 216 14.49 16.47 13.21
C GLU A 216 13.11 16.78 12.62
N GLN A 217 12.70 16.00 11.62
CA GLN A 217 11.37 16.07 11.04
C GLN A 217 10.30 15.82 12.12
N ILE A 218 10.47 14.76 12.91
CA ILE A 218 9.51 14.40 13.95
C ILE A 218 9.56 15.39 15.10
N ARG A 219 10.75 15.82 15.52
CA ARG A 219 10.93 16.88 16.52
C ARG A 219 10.17 18.15 16.10
N SER A 220 10.35 18.60 14.86
CA SER A 220 9.67 19.77 14.30
C SER A 220 8.15 19.60 14.31
N ARG A 221 7.65 18.44 13.89
CA ARG A 221 6.23 18.10 13.90
C ARG A 221 5.64 18.05 15.32
N VAL A 222 6.37 17.50 16.29
CA VAL A 222 5.93 17.45 17.69
C VAL A 222 5.89 18.84 18.31
N LEU A 223 6.91 19.68 18.03
CA LEU A 223 6.95 21.07 18.47
C LEU A 223 5.80 21.89 17.89
N GLU A 224 5.46 21.70 16.60
CA GLU A 224 4.30 22.34 15.97
C GLU A 224 2.98 21.90 16.64
N HIS A 225 2.87 20.63 17.03
CA HIS A 225 1.67 20.11 17.69
C HIS A 225 1.51 20.57 19.14
N LEU A 226 2.59 20.59 19.92
CA LEU A 226 2.57 20.92 21.35
C LEU A 226 2.65 22.43 21.63
N GLY A 227 3.17 23.21 20.67
CA GLY A 227 3.47 24.62 20.82
C GLY A 227 4.90 24.84 21.32
N LYS A 228 5.72 25.45 20.46
CA LYS A 228 7.16 25.72 20.71
C LYS A 228 7.42 26.53 21.99
N ASP A 229 6.48 27.41 22.37
CA ASP A 229 6.63 28.26 23.55
C ASP A 229 6.35 27.53 24.87
N LYS A 230 5.77 26.32 24.79
CA LYS A 230 5.34 25.52 25.94
C LYS A 230 6.24 24.32 26.22
N TYR A 231 6.97 23.84 25.22
CA TYR A 231 7.75 22.61 25.32
C TYR A 231 9.06 22.71 24.56
N GLU A 232 10.09 22.10 25.14
CA GLU A 232 11.35 21.79 24.49
C GLU A 232 11.35 20.30 24.12
N VAL A 233 11.81 20.00 22.91
CA VAL A 233 11.88 18.62 22.41
C VAL A 233 13.31 18.35 21.98
N TYR A 234 13.91 17.32 22.58
CA TYR A 234 15.28 16.87 22.31
C TYR A 234 15.27 15.51 21.63
N ILE A 235 16.26 15.27 20.78
CA ILE A 235 16.49 13.99 20.12
C ILE A 235 17.53 13.23 20.93
N ASP A 236 17.17 12.05 21.41
CA ASP A 236 18.13 11.08 21.93
C ASP A 236 18.59 10.20 20.77
N ASP A 237 19.79 10.49 20.26
CA ASP A 237 20.36 9.77 19.13
C ASP A 237 20.76 8.32 19.43
N GLN A 238 21.10 8.01 20.70
CA GLN A 238 21.46 6.66 21.10
C GLN A 238 20.23 5.76 21.17
N ARG A 239 19.14 6.28 21.72
CA ARG A 239 17.88 5.53 21.85
C ARG A 239 16.97 5.67 20.63
N LYS A 240 17.28 6.60 19.71
CA LYS A 240 16.43 7.01 18.58
C LYS A 240 15.03 7.35 19.07
N SER A 241 14.96 8.26 20.03
CA SER A 241 13.72 8.65 20.72
C SER A 241 13.64 10.16 20.94
N LEU A 242 12.47 10.65 21.35
CA LEU A 242 12.24 12.05 21.68
C LEU A 242 12.08 12.24 23.18
N ILE A 243 12.72 13.26 23.73
CA ILE A 243 12.55 13.72 25.10
C ILE A 243 11.79 15.03 25.07
N ILE A 244 10.65 15.10 25.75
CA ILE A 244 9.75 16.27 25.74
C ILE A 244 9.74 16.85 27.15
N ILE A 245 10.09 18.13 27.29
CA ILE A 245 10.21 18.82 28.58
C ILE A 245 9.32 20.08 28.54
N PRO A 246 8.46 20.32 29.53
CA PRO A 246 7.71 21.58 29.62
C PRO A 246 8.67 22.76 29.80
N ASN A 247 8.46 23.83 29.04
CA ASN A 247 9.23 25.05 29.21
C ASN A 247 8.70 25.82 30.44
N VAL A 248 9.45 25.76 31.53
CA VAL A 248 9.07 26.37 32.82
C VAL A 248 9.35 27.88 32.85
N SER A 249 9.99 28.45 31.83
CA SER A 249 10.34 29.89 31.81
C SER A 249 9.15 30.84 31.59
N ASN A 250 7.96 30.31 31.31
CA ASN A 250 6.73 31.08 31.06
C ASN A 250 5.75 31.08 32.26
N LYS A 251 6.27 30.89 33.48
CA LYS A 251 5.55 31.19 34.73
C LYS A 251 6.06 32.51 35.30
N ASN A 252 5.62 33.63 34.74
CA ASN A 252 5.62 34.95 35.38
C ASN A 252 4.57 35.82 34.70
#